data_AF-A0AB36GND8-F1
#
_entry.id   AF-A0AB36GND8-F1
#
_cell.length_a   1.000
_cell.length_b   1.000
_cell.length_c   1.000
_cell.angle_alpha   90.00
_cell.angle_beta   90.00
_cell.angle_gamma   90.00
#
_symmetry.space_group_name_H-M   'P 1'
#
loop_
_entity.id
_entity.type
_entity.pdbx_description
1 polymer ?
#
loop_
_entity_poly.entity_id
_entity_poly.type
_entity_poly.pdbx_seq_one_letter_code
_entity_poly.pdbx_strand_id
1 'polypeptide(L)'
;MGKHHKNPILTTVGEQVAEAVAAELIAQPWWLRYKGSIMLVLQALAWLAGILPVYLADAPSWFIAVAGGIGFILTTLVNRLTIDGVTPSMAGRLAEQAQHAEDAAAPALPVYTGPTTAGEQS
;
A
#
# COMPACT_ATOMS: atom_id res chain seq x y z
N MET A 1 6.02 -1.24 -35.55
CA MET A 1 6.76 -1.61 -34.33
C MET A 1 7.30 -0.35 -33.68
N GLY A 2 6.55 0.25 -32.75
CA GLY A 2 6.99 1.43 -32.02
C GLY A 2 8.15 1.06 -31.09
N LYS A 3 9.31 1.66 -31.29
CA LYS A 3 10.41 1.57 -30.33
C LYS A 3 9.97 2.29 -29.05
N HIS A 4 9.56 1.53 -28.04
CA HIS A 4 9.43 2.03 -26.67
C HIS A 4 10.82 2.51 -26.23
N HIS A 5 11.08 3.80 -26.41
CA HIS A 5 12.23 4.43 -25.79
C HIS A 5 11.95 4.40 -24.29
N LYS A 6 12.67 3.55 -23.55
CA LYS A 6 12.74 3.65 -22.09
C LYS A 6 13.38 4.99 -21.81
N ASN A 7 12.55 5.99 -21.55
CA ASN A 7 13.01 7.34 -21.25
C ASN A 7 13.81 7.24 -19.93
N PRO A 8 15.11 7.59 -19.90
CA PRO A 8 16.00 7.31 -18.76
C PRO A 8 15.56 7.97 -17.44
N ILE A 9 14.69 8.99 -17.53
CA ILE A 9 14.03 9.63 -16.38
C ILE A 9 13.05 8.65 -15.70
N LEU A 10 12.31 7.86 -16.49
CA LEU A 10 11.32 6.88 -15.98
C LEU A 10 11.97 5.76 -15.17
N THR A 11 13.24 5.45 -15.45
CA THR A 11 13.99 4.45 -14.67
C THR A 11 14.59 5.05 -13.41
N THR A 12 14.93 6.35 -13.38
CA THR A 12 15.60 6.96 -12.23
C THR A 12 14.69 7.11 -11.02
N VAL A 13 13.44 7.55 -11.22
CA VAL A 13 12.47 7.64 -10.11
C VAL A 13 12.04 6.25 -9.64
N GLY A 14 11.81 5.32 -10.58
CA GLY A 14 11.48 3.94 -10.24
C GLY A 14 12.57 3.23 -9.43
N GLU A 15 13.84 3.43 -9.80
CA GLU A 15 15.00 2.90 -9.07
C GLU A 15 15.13 3.53 -7.68
N GLN A 16 14.96 4.85 -7.55
CA GLN A 16 15.00 5.53 -6.24
C GLN A 16 13.88 5.04 -5.31
N VAL A 17 12.67 4.83 -5.83
CA VAL A 17 11.55 4.31 -5.04
C VAL A 17 11.78 2.85 -4.67
N ALA A 18 12.32 2.03 -5.58
CA ALA A 18 12.66 0.63 -5.27
C ALA A 18 13.73 0.52 -4.17
N GLU A 19 14.75 1.37 -4.21
CA GLU A 19 15.80 1.44 -3.19
C GLU A 19 15.25 1.92 -1.84
N ALA A 20 14.42 2.96 -1.84
CA ALA A 20 13.74 3.45 -0.64
C ALA A 20 12.83 2.38 -0.02
N VAL A 21 12.08 1.65 -0.84
CA VAL A 21 11.23 0.53 -0.38
C VAL A 21 12.09 -0.61 0.17
N ALA A 22 13.24 -0.93 -0.43
CA ALA A 22 14.14 -1.96 0.08
C ALA A 22 14.75 -1.57 1.44
N ALA A 23 15.17 -0.32 1.60
CA ALA A 23 15.68 0.21 2.87
C ALA A 23 14.61 0.18 3.96
N GLU A 24 13.40 0.63 3.63
CA GLU A 24 12.26 0.62 4.54
C GLU A 24 11.85 -0.81 4.92
N LEU A 25 11.88 -1.74 3.96
CA LEU A 25 11.59 -3.15 4.22
C LEU A 25 12.55 -3.70 5.30
N ILE A 26 13.84 -3.38 5.22
CA ILE A 26 14.84 -3.81 6.21
C ILE A 26 14.59 -3.16 7.58
N ALA A 27 14.23 -1.88 7.62
CA ALA A 27 14.00 -1.14 8.85
C ALA A 27 12.72 -1.57 9.58
N GLN A 28 11.69 -1.98 8.84
CA GLN A 28 10.40 -2.36 9.41
C GLN A 28 10.45 -3.70 10.14
N PRO A 29 9.89 -3.78 11.36
CA PRO A 29 9.73 -5.06 12.04
C PRO A 29 8.80 -6.00 11.26
N TRP A 30 9.13 -7.29 11.26
CA TRP A 30 8.46 -8.32 10.44
C TRP A 30 6.94 -8.37 10.65
N TRP A 31 6.45 -8.08 11.86
CA TRP A 31 5.02 -8.16 12.18
C TRP A 31 4.20 -7.08 11.47
N LEU A 32 4.78 -5.91 11.14
CA LEU A 32 4.09 -4.88 10.36
C LEU A 32 3.78 -5.35 8.94
N ARG A 33 4.63 -6.20 8.37
CA ARG A 33 4.44 -6.77 7.03
C ARG A 33 3.25 -7.74 6.97
N TYR A 34 2.95 -8.40 8.08
CA TYR A 34 1.86 -9.37 8.20
C TYR A 34 0.72 -8.89 9.09
N LYS A 35 0.70 -7.61 9.45
CA LYS A 35 -0.26 -7.00 10.39
C LYS A 35 -1.69 -7.39 10.04
N GLY A 36 -2.11 -7.20 8.79
CA GLY A 36 -3.47 -7.54 8.35
C GLY A 36 -3.83 -9.02 8.55
N SER A 37 -2.91 -9.94 8.21
CA SER A 37 -3.12 -11.38 8.40
C SER A 37 -3.18 -11.75 9.89
N ILE A 38 -2.28 -11.19 10.71
CA ILE A 38 -2.27 -11.40 12.17
C ILE A 38 -3.60 -10.93 12.76
N MET A 39 -4.07 -9.76 12.36
CA MET A 39 -5.32 -9.18 12.84
C MET A 39 -6.54 -10.02 12.45
N LEU A 40 -6.56 -10.58 11.24
CA LEU A 40 -7.64 -11.47 10.81
C LEU A 40 -7.65 -12.77 11.62
N VAL A 41 -6.48 -13.34 11.90
CA VAL A 41 -6.35 -14.52 12.77
C VAL A 41 -6.81 -14.20 14.20
N LEU A 42 -6.36 -13.09 14.79
CA LEU A 42 -6.80 -12.66 16.11
C LEU A 42 -8.31 -12.42 16.17
N GLN A 43 -8.90 -11.88 15.11
CA GLN A 43 -10.33 -11.71 15.01
C GLN A 43 -11.07 -13.05 14.98
N ALA A 44 -10.58 -14.02 14.22
CA ALA A 44 -11.14 -15.37 14.21
C ALA A 44 -11.05 -16.03 15.60
N LEU A 45 -9.91 -15.86 16.28
CA LEU A 45 -9.73 -16.35 17.65
C LEU A 45 -10.67 -15.68 18.65
N ALA A 46 -10.95 -14.38 18.50
CA ALA A 46 -11.93 -13.68 19.36
C ALA A 46 -13.35 -14.25 19.19
N TRP A 47 -13.73 -14.59 17.95
CA TRP A 47 -15.01 -15.28 17.70
C TRP A 47 -15.04 -16.68 18.30
N LEU A 48 -13.96 -17.45 18.14
CA LEU A 48 -13.86 -18.78 18.77
C LEU A 48 -13.92 -18.69 20.30
N ALA A 49 -13.26 -17.71 20.91
CA ALA A 49 -13.32 -17.45 22.34
C ALA A 49 -14.74 -17.09 22.82
N GLY A 50 -15.57 -16.51 21.96
CA GLY A 50 -17.00 -16.30 22.22
C GLY A 50 -17.83 -17.57 22.06
N ILE A 51 -17.57 -18.36 21.01
CA ILE A 51 -18.35 -19.56 20.66
C ILE A 51 -18.09 -20.72 21.63
N LEU A 52 -16.83 -21.03 21.93
CA LEU A 52 -16.46 -22.22 22.71
C LEU A 52 -17.16 -22.28 24.09
N PRO A 53 -17.19 -21.21 24.90
CA PRO A 53 -17.87 -21.24 26.20
C PRO A 53 -19.38 -21.51 26.11
N VAL A 54 -20.04 -21.09 25.03
CA VAL A 54 -21.47 -21.37 24.82
C VAL A 54 -21.72 -22.86 24.60
N TYR A 55 -20.85 -23.52 23.83
CA TYR A 55 -21.01 -24.95 23.51
C TYR A 55 -20.43 -25.90 24.57
N LEU A 56 -19.41 -25.47 25.31
CA LEU A 56 -18.65 -26.33 26.22
C LEU A 56 -18.91 -26.06 27.71
N ALA A 57 -19.51 -24.92 28.04
CA ALA A 57 -19.68 -24.47 29.42
C ALA A 57 -21.02 -23.76 29.69
N ASP A 58 -22.04 -24.00 28.86
CA ASP A 58 -23.40 -23.43 28.98
C ASP A 58 -23.45 -21.90 29.15
N ALA A 59 -22.47 -21.19 28.58
CA ALA A 59 -22.48 -19.74 28.61
C ALA A 59 -23.67 -19.18 27.80
N PRO A 60 -24.24 -18.01 28.16
CA PRO A 60 -25.31 -17.41 27.39
C PRO A 60 -24.92 -17.07 25.95
N SER A 61 -25.83 -17.23 25.00
CA SER A 61 -25.55 -16.99 23.57
C SER A 61 -25.11 -15.54 23.25
N TRP A 62 -25.55 -14.56 24.03
CA TRP A 62 -25.11 -13.16 23.88
C TRP A 62 -23.61 -12.98 24.14
N PHE A 63 -22.97 -13.91 24.85
CA PHE A 63 -21.53 -13.90 25.12
C PHE A 63 -20.72 -13.91 23.82
N ILE A 64 -21.21 -14.60 22.78
CA ILE A 64 -20.59 -14.64 21.44
C ILE A 64 -20.49 -13.22 20.87
N ALA A 65 -21.58 -12.46 20.94
CA ALA A 65 -21.63 -11.10 20.42
C ALA A 65 -20.71 -10.15 21.20
N VAL A 66 -20.61 -10.32 22.52
CA VAL A 66 -19.72 -9.49 23.36
C VAL A 66 -18.26 -9.80 23.07
N ALA A 67 -17.85 -11.07 23.08
CA ALA A 67 -16.47 -11.46 22.80
C ALA A 67 -16.04 -11.09 21.36
N GLY A 68 -16.86 -11.42 20.37
CA GLY A 68 -16.60 -11.08 18.97
C GLY A 68 -16.60 -9.56 18.74
N GLY A 69 -17.53 -8.83 19.37
CA GLY A 69 -17.64 -7.39 19.28
C GLY A 69 -16.45 -6.66 19.90
N ILE A 70 -15.97 -7.09 21.07
CA ILE A 70 -14.75 -6.56 21.69
C ILE A 70 -13.55 -6.81 20.77
N GLY A 71 -13.40 -8.05 20.28
CA GLY A 71 -12.36 -8.39 19.32
C GLY A 71 -12.39 -7.49 18.09
N PHE A 72 -13.58 -7.27 17.52
CA PHE A 72 -13.76 -6.41 16.35
C PHE A 72 -13.38 -4.96 16.60
N ILE A 73 -13.80 -4.39 17.74
CA ILE A 73 -13.44 -3.02 18.12
C ILE A 73 -11.92 -2.89 18.29
N LEU A 74 -11.30 -3.81 19.02
CA LEU A 74 -9.85 -3.81 19.24
C LEU A 74 -9.08 -3.93 17.92
N THR A 75 -9.48 -4.88 17.07
CA THR A 75 -8.93 -5.04 15.71
C THR A 75 -9.08 -3.73 14.93
N THR A 76 -10.26 -3.12 14.92
CA THR A 76 -10.49 -1.86 14.19
C THR A 76 -9.61 -0.72 14.70
N LEU A 77 -9.47 -0.59 16.02
CA LEU A 77 -8.64 0.44 16.65
C LEU A 77 -7.16 0.23 16.33
N VAL A 78 -6.65 -0.99 16.49
CA VAL A 78 -5.26 -1.33 16.14
C VAL A 78 -5.00 -1.07 14.66
N ASN A 79 -5.96 -1.40 13.80
CA ASN A 79 -5.80 -1.19 12.37
C ASN A 79 -5.64 0.30 12.06
N ARG A 80 -6.54 1.10 12.62
CA ARG A 80 -6.62 2.54 12.39
C ARG A 80 -5.45 3.31 13.00
N LEU A 81 -4.96 2.89 14.17
CA LEU A 81 -3.95 3.64 14.93
C LEU A 81 -2.51 3.20 14.63
N THR A 82 -2.31 2.17 13.81
CA THR A 82 -0.99 1.65 13.46
C THR A 82 -0.72 1.86 11.98
N ILE A 83 0.41 2.46 11.62
CA ILE A 83 0.84 2.62 10.22
C ILE A 83 1.02 1.24 9.59
N ASP A 84 0.54 1.07 8.37
CA ASP A 84 0.71 -0.19 7.63
C ASP A 84 2.14 -0.32 7.11
N GLY A 85 2.70 -1.51 7.23
CA GLY A 85 4.02 -1.80 6.69
C GLY A 85 4.04 -1.81 5.17
N VAL A 86 5.22 -1.57 4.58
CA VAL A 86 5.44 -1.72 3.14
C VAL A 86 5.78 -3.17 2.84
N THR A 87 5.23 -3.71 1.75
CA THR A 87 5.50 -5.09 1.33
C THR A 87 6.27 -5.13 0.00
N PRO A 88 7.03 -6.22 -0.29
CA PRO A 88 7.83 -6.29 -1.52
C PRO A 88 7.00 -6.12 -2.79
N SER A 89 5.76 -6.62 -2.81
CA SER A 89 4.84 -6.48 -3.94
C SER A 89 4.31 -5.05 -4.15
N MET A 90 4.50 -4.14 -3.19
CA MET A 90 4.11 -2.74 -3.31
C MET A 90 5.16 -1.89 -4.03
N ALA A 91 6.42 -2.34 -4.12
CA ALA A 91 7.52 -1.54 -4.70
C ALA A 91 7.20 -1.03 -6.13
N GLY A 92 6.76 -1.93 -7.02
CA GLY A 92 6.41 -1.55 -8.39
C GLY A 92 5.22 -0.58 -8.46
N ARG A 93 4.20 -0.77 -7.62
CA ARG A 93 3.03 0.12 -7.56
C ARG A 93 3.40 1.51 -7.05
N LEU A 94 4.28 1.60 -6.06
CA LEU A 94 4.77 2.89 -5.55
C LEU A 94 5.64 3.60 -6.59
N ALA A 95 6.47 2.87 -7.33
CA ALA A 95 7.28 3.44 -8.40
C ALA A 95 6.40 4.06 -9.51
N GLU A 96 5.35 3.36 -9.94
CA GLU A 96 4.38 3.89 -10.91
C GLU A 96 3.65 5.12 -10.39
N GLN A 97 3.22 5.12 -9.12
CA GLN A 97 2.55 6.27 -8.51
C GLN A 97 3.47 7.49 -8.37
N ALA A 98 4.74 7.26 -8.00
CA ALA A 98 5.74 8.31 -7.91
C ALA A 98 6.00 8.94 -9.29
N GLN A 99 6.10 8.12 -10.33
CA GLN A 99 6.25 8.63 -11.70
C GLN A 99 5.05 9.47 -12.12
N HIS A 100 3.84 8.99 -11.88
CA HIS A 100 2.63 9.76 -12.19
C HIS A 100 2.57 11.10 -11.44
N ALA A 101 3.04 11.13 -10.19
CA ALA A 101 3.11 12.36 -9.41
C ALA A 101 4.15 13.35 -9.98
N GLU A 102 5.32 12.86 -10.43
CA GLU A 102 6.35 13.68 -11.06
C GLU A 102 5.88 14.25 -12.41
N ASP A 103 5.27 13.41 -13.26
CA ASP A 103 4.72 13.82 -14.55
C ASP A 103 3.62 14.88 -14.39
N ALA A 104 2.79 14.76 -13.35
CA ALA A 104 1.75 15.74 -13.03
C ALA A 104 2.30 17.05 -12.46
N ALA A 105 3.47 17.01 -11.81
CA ALA A 105 4.15 18.19 -11.27
C ALA A 105 5.01 18.91 -12.30
N ALA A 106 5.30 18.29 -13.45
CA ALA A 106 6.11 18.90 -14.50
C ALA A 106 5.40 20.13 -15.11
N PRO A 107 6.04 21.32 -15.10
CA PRO A 107 5.43 22.52 -15.67
C PRO A 107 5.23 22.35 -17.17
N ALA A 108 4.07 22.79 -17.68
CA ALA A 108 3.80 22.82 -19.10
C ALA A 108 4.86 23.69 -19.79
N LEU A 109 5.70 23.07 -20.62
CA LEU A 109 6.72 23.81 -21.37
C LEU A 109 6.01 24.82 -22.28
N PRO A 110 6.44 26.10 -22.30
CA PRO A 110 5.86 27.07 -23.21
C PRO A 110 6.07 26.59 -24.65
N VAL A 111 4.95 26.42 -25.37
CA VAL A 111 4.99 26.10 -26.80
C VAL A 111 5.55 27.33 -27.50
N TYR A 112 6.75 27.20 -28.07
CA TYR A 112 7.35 28.28 -28.86
C TYR A 112 6.52 28.46 -30.15
N THR A 113 5.78 29.57 -30.24
CA THR A 113 5.00 29.96 -31.42
C THR A 113 5.74 30.95 -32.32
N GLY A 114 7.04 31.16 -32.12
CA GLY A 114 7.83 32.05 -32.97
C GLY A 114 8.10 31.46 -34.36
N PRO A 115 8.58 32.28 -35.32
CA PRO A 115 8.87 31.81 -36.67
C PRO A 115 9.86 30.64 -36.61
N THR A 116 9.45 29.49 -37.15
CA THR A 116 10.32 28.32 -37.29
C THR A 116 11.08 28.43 -38.60
N THR A 117 12.41 28.26 -38.55
CA THR A 117 13.28 28.23 -39.73
C THR A 117 13.25 26.88 -40.45
N ALA A 118 12.37 25.95 -40.05
CA ALA A 118 12.28 24.60 -40.60
C ALA A 118 11.64 24.50 -42.00
N GLY A 119 11.25 25.62 -42.62
CA GLY A 119 10.53 25.64 -43.90
C GLY A 119 11.30 26.22 -45.11
N GLU A 120 12.54 26.67 -44.94
CA GLU A 120 13.30 27.35 -46.01
C GLU A 120 14.41 26.47 -46.58
N GLN A 121 14.07 25.31 -47.15
CA GLN A 121 14.93 24.64 -48.13
C GLN A 121 14.04 24.10 -49.27
N SER A 122 13.88 24.96 -50.27
CA SER A 122 13.43 24.64 -51.63
C SER A 122 14.53 23.93 -52.41
#